data_AF-A0A2V6J0R6-F1
#
_entry.id   AF-A0A2V6J0R6-F1
#
_cell.length_a   1.000
_cell.length_b   1.000
_cell.length_c   1.000
_cell.angle_alpha   90.00
_cell.angle_beta   90.00
_cell.angle_gamma   90.00
#
_symmetry.space_group_name_H-M   'P 1'
#
loop_
_entity.id
_entity.type
_entity.pdbx_description
1 polymer ?
#
loop_
_entity_poly.entity_id
_entity_poly.type
_entity_poly.pdbx_seq_one_letter_code
_entity_poly.pdbx_strand_id
1 'polypeptide(L)'
;MNARALGLWMAALLVAASPAAAGASVLPIYIEDNHAGTFYWLAQNIDLDQPCTLILFDAHSDASGIFDSDKIRGALRNVASGPARQVLLDRWRSEGYVQCFNWIEPLMPGPIAKVIWVPAEKLPETEIRKRMQEAIALLDGHLEAAPRKSGSLRESYVVSDFESLEKHLAPTEPLVVTIDLDYFAGLSAPEQETAFARIWNFVIERPNLRAITFAISRPYLKSEEEAYRLLNVALTSALSLPTVQIQFEPFLTVANDHSTLAKKLMAKGEKLPVFDLAQAPQELRARILSESKHITVRHDAARWQQLLQLWDGEAPQLHLQIKDRQPSTDNVWRIPANEPAEIELVVEPWTTKPEKIEWFALTPKYSRCNLTNLSIDQVGFVANAAPCPAWNERPIDHHDSVLPIARIDNLFDRQFHCGSVRLRARALVDGKIRETAVLELRRFVGSGFRAAISEQFGLPYLFGSGQLSENSDTEPETNLGADCANFVVYALRRQGHRVPWSDPKQLRDHLDLVARSVTPGTARISAEDLQRGAIVHLDTHVAAVMEDRQPVGILDENDLVAHQLTGAPQIVTLGELLRQRKKKIASICSACVQQRLRRP
;
A
#
# COMPACT_ATOMS: atom_id res chain seq x y z
N MET A 1 -36.37 -32.89 10.14
CA MET A 1 -35.19 -33.70 9.77
C MET A 1 -35.19 -33.92 8.27
N ASN A 2 -34.46 -33.11 7.50
CA ASN A 2 -33.15 -33.48 6.92
C ASN A 2 -32.63 -32.31 6.08
N ALA A 3 -31.43 -31.88 6.44
CA ALA A 3 -30.64 -30.85 5.80
C ALA A 3 -30.09 -31.34 4.46
N ARG A 4 -30.32 -30.57 3.39
CA ARG A 4 -29.54 -30.47 2.13
C ARG A 4 -30.41 -29.83 1.04
N ALA A 5 -30.79 -28.56 1.22
CA ALA A 5 -31.35 -27.71 0.16
C ALA A 5 -31.44 -26.25 0.63
N LEU A 6 -30.31 -25.64 0.98
CA LEU A 6 -30.25 -24.19 1.18
C LEU A 6 -28.85 -23.72 0.81
N GLY A 7 -28.72 -23.33 -0.45
CA GLY A 7 -27.47 -22.90 -1.04
C GLY A 7 -27.74 -22.46 -2.46
N LEU A 8 -28.48 -21.37 -2.63
CA LEU A 8 -28.54 -20.61 -3.87
C LEU A 8 -29.04 -19.17 -3.62
N TRP A 9 -28.06 -18.26 -3.54
CA TRP A 9 -28.01 -16.97 -4.25
C TRP A 9 -29.15 -15.96 -4.05
N MET A 10 -28.90 -14.95 -3.21
CA MET A 10 -29.38 -13.56 -3.38
C MET A 10 -28.45 -12.61 -2.59
N ALA A 11 -27.30 -12.25 -3.17
CA ALA A 11 -26.51 -11.12 -2.67
C ALA A 11 -27.05 -9.84 -3.30
N ALA A 12 -27.96 -9.18 -2.59
CA ALA A 12 -28.38 -7.82 -2.91
C ALA A 12 -27.25 -6.86 -2.51
N LEU A 13 -26.45 -6.44 -3.49
CA LEU A 13 -25.50 -5.32 -3.34
C LEU A 13 -26.30 -4.00 -3.32
N LEU A 14 -26.77 -3.64 -2.13
CA LEU A 14 -27.06 -2.25 -1.76
C LEU A 14 -25.81 -1.71 -1.07
N VAL A 15 -24.81 -1.33 -1.88
CA VAL A 15 -23.80 -0.37 -1.41
C VAL A 15 -24.51 0.98 -1.41
N ALA A 16 -25.18 1.28 -0.30
CA ALA A 16 -25.54 2.64 0.01
C ALA A 16 -24.21 3.38 0.25
N ALA A 17 -23.71 4.03 -0.79
CA ALA A 17 -22.72 5.08 -0.64
C ALA A 17 -23.35 6.19 0.20
N SER A 18 -23.07 6.19 1.51
CA SER A 18 -23.15 7.42 2.28
C SER A 18 -22.10 8.38 1.70
N PRO A 19 -22.46 9.59 1.28
CA PRO A 19 -21.51 10.63 0.91
C PRO A 19 -20.95 11.24 2.20
N ALA A 20 -20.23 10.44 2.97
CA ALA A 20 -19.41 10.92 4.07
C ALA A 20 -17.97 10.70 3.65
N ALA A 21 -17.41 11.70 2.95
CA ALA A 21 -15.99 11.90 2.69
C ALA A 21 -15.11 10.66 2.91
N ALA A 22 -15.28 9.63 2.08
CA ALA A 22 -14.36 8.51 2.04
C ALA A 22 -13.14 9.01 1.25
N GLY A 23 -12.25 9.73 1.95
CA GLY A 23 -10.89 9.93 1.48
C GLY A 23 -10.31 8.56 1.15
N ALA A 24 -9.46 8.50 0.13
CA ALA A 24 -8.90 7.23 -0.31
C ALA A 24 -8.34 6.41 0.86
N SER A 25 -8.45 5.09 0.75
CA SER A 25 -7.88 4.15 1.72
C SER A 25 -6.35 4.21 1.63
N VAL A 26 -5.77 5.29 2.16
CA VAL A 26 -4.34 5.48 2.33
C VAL A 26 -3.96 4.85 3.65
N LEU A 27 -3.01 3.92 3.63
CA LEU A 27 -2.48 3.32 4.86
C LEU A 27 -1.36 4.24 5.40
N PRO A 28 -1.56 4.91 6.55
CA PRO A 28 -0.51 5.74 7.12
C PRO A 28 0.59 4.87 7.73
N ILE A 29 1.83 5.25 7.46
CA ILE A 29 3.03 4.68 8.06
C ILE A 29 3.81 5.79 8.78
N TYR A 30 4.09 5.61 10.06
CA TYR A 30 4.90 6.52 10.86
C TYR A 30 6.25 5.90 11.21
N ILE A 31 7.34 6.67 11.13
CA ILE A 31 8.68 6.21 11.51
C ILE A 31 9.34 7.30 12.38
N GLU A 32 9.85 6.91 13.54
CA GLU A 32 10.65 7.76 14.43
C GLU A 32 11.76 6.94 15.11
N ASP A 33 12.78 7.59 15.67
CA ASP A 33 13.76 6.92 16.51
C ASP A 33 13.17 6.37 17.83
N ASN A 34 12.36 7.15 18.54
CA ASN A 34 11.86 6.76 19.85
C ASN A 34 10.44 6.17 19.78
N HIS A 35 10.20 5.03 20.44
CA HIS A 35 8.90 4.36 20.42
C HIS A 35 7.75 5.16 21.03
N ALA A 36 8.02 6.11 21.93
CA ALA A 36 6.99 7.04 22.40
C ALA A 36 6.41 7.90 21.26
N GLY A 37 7.13 8.05 20.15
CA GLY A 37 6.64 8.64 18.90
C GLY A 37 5.33 8.03 18.42
N THR A 38 5.17 6.72 18.58
CA THR A 38 3.93 6.00 18.27
C THR A 38 2.75 6.56 19.05
N PHE A 39 2.89 6.82 20.36
CA PHE A 39 1.82 7.45 21.14
C PHE A 39 1.45 8.82 20.60
N TYR A 40 2.44 9.71 20.41
CA TYR A 40 2.17 11.08 19.97
C TYR A 40 1.51 11.10 18.60
N TRP A 41 1.93 10.22 17.70
CA TRP A 41 1.33 10.11 16.38
C TRP A 41 -0.08 9.52 16.43
N LEU A 42 -0.30 8.42 17.16
CA LEU A 42 -1.63 7.81 17.28
C LEU A 42 -2.62 8.78 17.95
N ALA A 43 -2.26 9.40 19.07
CA ALA A 43 -3.10 10.35 19.78
C ALA A 43 -3.61 11.49 18.88
N GLN A 44 -2.84 11.84 17.84
CA GLN A 44 -3.19 12.87 16.88
C GLN A 44 -3.98 12.35 15.67
N ASN A 45 -3.70 11.14 15.18
CA ASN A 45 -4.12 10.69 13.85
C ASN A 45 -5.17 9.57 13.83
N ILE A 46 -5.40 8.86 14.95
CA ILE A 46 -6.48 7.86 15.01
C ILE A 46 -7.73 8.41 15.68
N ASP A 47 -8.87 7.80 15.37
CA ASP A 47 -10.13 8.08 16.04
C ASP A 47 -10.06 7.53 17.48
N LEU A 48 -10.03 8.44 18.46
CA LEU A 48 -9.90 8.08 19.88
C LEU A 48 -11.14 7.41 20.45
N ASP A 49 -12.26 7.40 19.72
CA ASP A 49 -13.54 6.82 20.15
C ASP A 49 -13.85 5.49 19.45
N GLN A 50 -13.08 5.12 18.42
CA GLN A 50 -13.19 3.81 17.78
C GLN A 50 -12.18 2.82 18.39
N PRO A 51 -12.65 1.69 18.95
CA PRO A 51 -11.76 0.69 19.51
C PRO A 51 -10.96 -0.03 18.42
N CYS A 52 -9.69 -0.28 18.69
CA CYS A 52 -8.80 -1.09 17.86
C CYS A 52 -7.96 -2.05 18.71
N THR A 53 -7.38 -3.06 18.05
CA THR A 53 -6.35 -3.93 18.62
C THR A 53 -4.98 -3.45 18.15
N LEU A 54 -4.05 -3.27 19.09
CA LEU A 54 -2.64 -3.01 18.82
C LEU A 54 -1.86 -4.32 18.78
N ILE A 55 -1.14 -4.58 17.70
CA ILE A 55 -0.10 -5.62 17.65
C ILE A 55 1.26 -4.94 17.82
N LEU A 56 2.00 -5.35 18.85
CA LEU A 56 3.32 -4.84 19.22
C LEU A 56 4.37 -5.89 18.91
N PHE A 57 5.17 -5.68 17.85
CA PHE A 57 6.38 -6.45 17.58
C PHE A 57 7.57 -5.72 18.20
N ASP A 58 8.03 -6.20 19.35
CA ASP A 58 9.02 -5.50 20.16
C ASP A 58 9.76 -6.48 21.08
N ALA A 59 11.05 -6.25 21.34
CA ALA A 59 11.80 -6.98 22.34
C ALA A 59 11.31 -6.69 23.78
N HIS A 60 10.69 -5.52 23.99
CA HIS A 60 10.18 -4.97 25.24
C HIS A 60 8.65 -4.95 25.26
N SER A 61 8.07 -4.87 26.46
CA SER A 61 6.61 -4.86 26.61
C SER A 61 6.00 -3.47 26.49
N ASP A 62 6.77 -2.42 26.74
CA ASP A 62 6.27 -1.04 26.87
C ASP A 62 5.04 -0.87 27.77
N ALA A 63 4.88 -1.82 28.68
CA ALA A 63 3.71 -1.97 29.53
C ALA A 63 3.91 -1.29 30.89
N SER A 64 4.84 -0.33 31.01
CA SER A 64 4.99 0.38 32.28
C SER A 64 3.79 1.30 32.50
N GLY A 65 3.28 1.31 33.73
CA GLY A 65 2.21 2.21 34.10
C GLY A 65 2.61 3.68 34.08
N ILE A 66 1.63 4.55 33.90
CA ILE A 66 1.69 6.00 34.09
C ILE A 66 0.68 6.41 35.15
N PHE A 67 1.11 7.31 36.05
CA PHE A 67 0.26 7.79 37.12
C PHE A 67 -0.94 8.59 36.57
N ASP A 68 -2.14 8.28 37.06
CA ASP A 68 -3.41 8.94 36.68
C ASP A 68 -3.65 8.95 35.15
N SER A 69 -3.56 7.78 34.51
CA SER A 69 -3.74 7.64 33.06
C SER A 69 -5.13 8.10 32.55
N ASP A 70 -6.16 8.12 33.40
CA ASP A 70 -7.49 8.65 33.05
C ASP A 70 -7.48 10.16 32.82
N LYS A 71 -6.67 10.91 33.57
CA LYS A 71 -6.52 12.35 33.35
C LYS A 71 -5.88 12.64 32.00
N ILE A 72 -4.93 11.81 31.58
CA ILE A 72 -4.27 11.88 30.26
C ILE A 72 -5.29 11.63 29.16
N ARG A 73 -6.04 10.52 29.27
CA ARG A 73 -7.13 10.17 28.34
C ARG A 73 -8.20 11.24 28.24
N GLY A 74 -8.58 11.83 29.38
CA GLY A 74 -9.53 12.93 29.44
C GLY A 74 -8.99 14.18 28.75
N ALA A 75 -7.72 14.54 29.00
CA ALA A 75 -7.09 15.70 28.36
C ALA A 75 -6.97 15.55 26.84
N LEU A 76 -6.68 14.36 26.32
CA LEU A 76 -6.62 14.09 24.88
C LEU A 76 -7.97 14.28 24.17
N ARG A 77 -9.07 13.91 24.83
CA ARG A 77 -10.44 14.03 24.29
C ARG A 77 -11.03 15.43 24.49
N ASN A 78 -10.73 16.07 25.60
CA ASN A 78 -11.30 17.36 25.98
C ASN A 78 -10.46 18.54 25.47
N VAL A 79 -10.14 18.54 24.17
CA VAL A 79 -9.46 19.65 23.48
C VAL A 79 -10.43 20.37 22.55
N ALA A 80 -10.22 21.67 22.35
CA ALA A 80 -11.07 22.47 21.48
C ALA A 80 -10.90 22.16 19.97
N SER A 81 -9.75 21.61 19.57
CA SER A 81 -9.41 21.34 18.16
C SER A 81 -8.20 20.41 18.02
N GLY A 82 -7.96 19.90 16.81
CA GLY A 82 -6.76 19.15 16.45
C GLY A 82 -5.45 19.91 16.72
N PRO A 83 -5.31 21.19 16.34
CA PRO A 83 -4.13 22.00 16.69
C PRO A 83 -3.93 22.18 18.20
N ALA A 84 -5.00 22.32 18.99
CA ALA A 84 -4.90 22.38 20.44
C ALA A 84 -4.38 21.05 21.03
N ARG A 85 -4.76 19.92 20.43
CA ARG A 85 -4.20 18.61 20.77
C ARG A 85 -2.70 18.55 20.47
N GLN A 86 -2.28 19.02 19.31
CA GLN A 86 -0.86 19.04 18.96
C GLN A 86 -0.03 19.82 19.99
N VAL A 87 -0.48 21.01 20.40
CA VAL A 87 0.20 21.82 21.44
C VAL A 87 0.29 21.07 22.77
N LEU A 88 -0.77 20.37 23.18
CA LEU A 88 -0.77 19.53 24.38
C LEU A 88 0.28 18.40 24.28
N LEU A 89 0.31 17.72 23.14
CA LEU A 89 1.25 16.63 22.85
C LEU A 89 2.69 17.12 22.81
N ASP A 90 2.97 18.25 22.17
CA ASP A 90 4.31 18.87 22.10
C ASP A 90 4.82 19.22 23.49
N ARG A 91 3.95 19.75 24.36
CA ARG A 91 4.29 20.01 25.76
C ARG A 91 4.68 18.72 26.49
N TRP A 92 3.82 17.70 26.42
CA TRP A 92 4.11 16.40 27.06
C TRP A 92 5.40 15.76 26.55
N ARG A 93 5.69 15.92 25.25
CA ARG A 93 6.94 15.46 24.64
C ARG A 93 8.15 16.19 25.21
N SER A 94 8.07 17.51 25.35
CA SER A 94 9.14 18.34 25.90
C SER A 94 9.37 18.14 27.40
N GLU A 95 8.34 17.72 28.13
CA GLU A 95 8.43 17.40 29.56
C GLU A 95 8.88 15.96 29.79
N GLY A 96 8.79 15.10 28.78
CA GLY A 96 9.06 13.68 28.90
C GLY A 96 7.95 12.93 29.64
N TYR A 97 6.71 13.39 29.54
CA TYR A 97 5.57 12.87 30.29
C TYR A 97 5.16 11.46 29.82
N VAL A 98 5.18 11.24 28.50
CA VAL A 98 5.01 9.91 27.89
C VAL A 98 6.32 9.52 27.21
N GLN A 99 6.81 8.32 27.50
CA GLN A 99 8.14 7.79 27.23
C GLN A 99 8.05 6.44 26.51
N CYS A 100 9.18 5.98 25.95
CA CYS A 100 9.27 4.72 25.20
C CYS A 100 8.76 3.49 25.96
N PHE A 101 8.74 3.48 27.30
CA PHE A 101 8.37 2.30 28.07
C PHE A 101 6.95 2.35 28.67
N ASN A 102 6.21 3.47 28.53
CA ASN A 102 4.89 3.67 29.15
C ASN A 102 3.83 4.27 28.20
N TRP A 103 4.10 4.27 26.90
CA TRP A 103 3.31 4.99 25.90
C TRP A 103 1.95 4.34 25.61
N ILE A 104 1.81 3.04 25.91
CA ILE A 104 0.62 2.24 25.61
C ILE A 104 -0.55 2.58 26.55
N GLU A 105 -0.31 2.64 27.86
CA GLU A 105 -1.39 2.80 28.86
C GLU A 105 -2.26 4.06 28.64
N PRO A 106 -1.70 5.24 28.31
CA PRO A 106 -2.48 6.42 27.93
C PRO A 106 -3.54 6.21 26.83
N LEU A 107 -3.40 5.17 26.00
CA LEU A 107 -4.32 4.84 24.92
C LEU A 107 -5.23 3.64 25.23
N MET A 108 -5.06 2.99 26.38
CA MET A 108 -5.91 1.90 26.87
C MET A 108 -6.92 2.38 27.92
N PRO A 109 -8.14 1.82 28.03
CA PRO A 109 -8.72 0.77 27.18
C PRO A 109 -9.35 1.31 25.89
N GLY A 110 -9.14 2.60 25.58
CA GLY A 110 -9.68 3.23 24.38
C GLY A 110 -8.80 4.40 23.95
N PRO A 111 -8.41 4.49 22.67
CA PRO A 111 -8.88 3.67 21.54
C PRO A 111 -8.28 2.25 21.48
N ILE A 112 -7.19 1.96 22.19
CA ILE A 112 -6.57 0.62 22.17
C ILE A 112 -7.30 -0.26 23.19
N ALA A 113 -8.25 -1.06 22.70
CA ALA A 113 -9.05 -1.97 23.51
C ALA A 113 -8.29 -3.24 23.92
N LYS A 114 -7.32 -3.63 23.08
CA LYS A 114 -6.50 -4.82 23.27
C LYS A 114 -5.09 -4.59 22.74
N VAL A 115 -4.10 -5.12 23.45
CA VAL A 115 -2.70 -5.18 23.04
C VAL A 115 -2.29 -6.63 22.93
N ILE A 116 -1.65 -6.99 21.83
CA ILE A 116 -0.99 -8.28 21.65
C ILE A 116 0.50 -8.00 21.47
N TRP A 117 1.27 -8.26 22.52
CA TRP A 117 2.73 -8.18 22.49
C TRP A 117 3.32 -9.47 21.95
N VAL A 118 4.09 -9.35 20.88
CA VAL A 118 4.83 -10.43 20.23
C VAL A 118 6.32 -10.18 20.49
N PRO A 119 6.96 -10.94 21.38
CA PRO A 119 8.39 -10.84 21.61
C PRO A 119 9.19 -11.49 20.46
N ALA A 120 10.43 -11.04 20.26
CA ALA A 120 11.35 -11.53 19.23
C ALA A 120 11.64 -13.04 19.31
N GLU A 121 11.67 -13.57 20.52
CA GLU A 121 12.00 -14.96 20.79
C GLU A 121 10.77 -15.86 20.64
N LYS A 122 10.97 -17.06 20.08
CA LYS A 122 9.97 -18.12 20.22
C LYS A 122 10.01 -18.62 21.67
N LEU A 123 8.97 -18.31 22.42
CA LEU A 123 8.90 -18.61 23.85
C LEU A 123 8.08 -19.86 24.14
N PRO A 124 8.49 -20.71 25.09
CA PRO A 124 7.62 -21.74 25.62
C PRO A 124 6.43 -21.11 26.37
N GLU A 125 5.30 -21.81 26.44
CA GLU A 125 4.08 -21.29 27.10
C GLU A 125 4.32 -20.81 28.54
N THR A 126 5.23 -21.44 29.28
CA THR A 126 5.58 -21.03 30.64
C THR A 126 6.21 -19.64 30.69
N GLU A 127 7.07 -19.32 29.73
CA GLU A 127 7.71 -18.01 29.65
C GLU A 127 6.73 -16.95 29.11
N ILE A 128 5.83 -17.32 28.19
CA ILE A 128 4.73 -16.45 27.75
C ILE A 128 3.87 -16.04 28.96
N ARG A 129 3.45 -17.00 29.80
CA ARG A 129 2.65 -16.71 31.00
C ARG A 129 3.40 -15.80 31.98
N LYS A 130 4.69 -16.05 32.18
CA LYS A 130 5.54 -15.24 33.06
C LYS A 130 5.67 -13.80 32.55
N ARG A 131 6.05 -13.61 31.29
CA ARG A 131 6.15 -12.27 30.67
C ARG A 131 4.81 -11.53 30.69
N MET A 132 3.71 -12.24 30.48
CA MET A 132 2.37 -11.66 30.59
C MET A 132 2.08 -11.18 32.02
N GLN A 133 2.41 -11.98 33.05
CA GLN A 133 2.26 -11.57 34.45
C GLN A 133 3.13 -10.35 34.79
N GLU A 134 4.37 -10.31 34.33
CA GLU A 134 5.29 -9.18 34.53
C GLU A 134 4.77 -7.91 33.84
N ALA A 135 4.36 -8.00 32.57
CA ALA A 135 3.79 -6.88 31.82
C ALA A 135 2.53 -6.33 32.49
N ILE A 136 1.62 -7.22 32.94
CA ILE A 136 0.41 -6.79 33.67
C ILE A 136 0.76 -6.12 34.99
N ALA A 137 1.74 -6.64 35.74
CA ALA A 137 2.16 -6.03 37.01
C ALA A 137 2.76 -4.63 36.80
N LEU A 138 3.51 -4.43 35.72
CA LEU A 138 4.02 -3.11 35.32
C LEU A 138 2.87 -2.18 34.91
N LEU A 139 1.92 -2.67 34.12
CA LEU A 139 0.82 -1.88 33.55
C LEU A 139 -0.19 -1.46 34.62
N ASP A 140 -0.44 -2.33 35.58
CA ASP A 140 -1.31 -2.08 36.73
C ASP A 140 -0.54 -1.50 37.93
N GLY A 141 0.75 -1.16 37.77
CA GLY A 141 1.63 -0.76 38.88
C GLY A 141 1.18 0.46 39.67
N HIS A 142 0.34 1.32 39.08
CA HIS A 142 -0.25 2.49 39.75
C HIS A 142 -1.71 2.30 40.18
N LEU A 143 -2.32 1.13 39.94
CA LEU A 143 -3.77 0.93 40.11
C LEU A 143 -4.23 1.08 41.56
N GLU A 144 -3.39 0.75 42.54
CA GLU A 144 -3.69 0.94 43.96
C GLU A 144 -3.66 2.42 44.36
N ALA A 145 -2.66 3.17 43.88
CA ALA A 145 -2.45 4.58 44.24
C ALA A 145 -3.34 5.55 43.44
N ALA A 146 -3.66 5.21 42.20
CA ALA A 146 -4.51 5.97 41.28
C ALA A 146 -5.43 5.01 40.51
N PRO A 147 -6.57 4.60 41.11
CA PRO A 147 -7.48 3.67 40.49
C PRO A 147 -8.02 4.18 39.16
N ARG A 148 -7.88 3.36 38.10
CA ARG A 148 -8.47 3.63 36.79
C ARG A 148 -9.97 3.32 36.80
N LYS A 149 -10.75 4.10 36.05
CA LYS A 149 -12.19 3.88 35.84
C LYS A 149 -12.50 2.52 35.22
N SER A 150 -11.63 2.02 34.35
CA SER A 150 -11.76 0.70 33.72
C SER A 150 -11.28 -0.46 34.60
N GLY A 151 -10.62 -0.17 35.73
CA GLY A 151 -9.95 -1.17 36.55
C GLY A 151 -8.63 -1.70 35.95
N SER A 152 -8.34 -2.96 36.23
CA SER A 152 -7.18 -3.69 35.71
C SER A 152 -7.27 -3.87 34.20
N LEU A 153 -6.12 -3.78 33.52
CA LEU A 153 -6.02 -4.02 32.07
C LEU A 153 -5.60 -5.46 31.73
N ARG A 154 -5.58 -6.37 32.72
CA ARG A 154 -5.16 -7.78 32.58
C ARG A 154 -5.80 -8.51 31.40
N GLU A 155 -7.11 -8.33 31.19
CA GLU A 155 -7.85 -9.04 30.13
C GLU A 155 -7.61 -8.44 28.74
N SER A 156 -7.04 -7.23 28.67
CA SER A 156 -6.77 -6.49 27.44
C SER A 156 -5.31 -6.56 27.01
N TYR A 157 -4.40 -7.14 27.79
CA TYR A 157 -2.98 -7.23 27.46
C TYR A 157 -2.53 -8.69 27.35
N VAL A 158 -2.23 -9.12 26.12
CA VAL A 158 -1.89 -10.51 25.79
C VAL A 158 -0.45 -10.60 25.30
N VAL A 159 0.26 -11.66 25.70
CA VAL A 159 1.55 -12.04 25.11
C VAL A 159 1.34 -13.26 24.23
N SER A 160 1.84 -13.22 22.98
CA SER A 160 1.71 -14.32 22.03
C SER A 160 2.99 -14.50 21.22
N ASP A 161 3.32 -15.73 20.84
CA ASP A 161 4.35 -15.95 19.83
C ASP A 161 3.79 -15.65 18.43
N PHE A 162 4.67 -15.42 17.46
CA PHE A 162 4.25 -15.13 16.08
C PHE A 162 3.38 -16.24 15.49
N GLU A 163 3.61 -17.51 15.88
CA GLU A 163 2.92 -18.66 15.31
C GLU A 163 1.48 -18.83 15.81
N SER A 164 1.20 -18.29 16.99
CA SER A 164 -0.12 -18.32 17.63
C SER A 164 -0.86 -17.00 17.52
N LEU A 165 -0.20 -15.94 17.04
CA LEU A 165 -0.74 -14.58 16.91
C LEU A 165 -2.11 -14.56 16.22
N GLU A 166 -2.29 -15.28 15.12
CA GLU A 166 -3.54 -15.30 14.36
C GLU A 166 -4.74 -15.80 15.18
N LYS A 167 -4.52 -16.67 16.18
CA LYS A 167 -5.60 -17.16 17.07
C LYS A 167 -6.17 -16.07 17.97
N HIS A 168 -5.43 -14.98 18.15
CA HIS A 168 -5.86 -13.85 18.96
C HIS A 168 -6.54 -12.76 18.13
N LEU A 169 -6.63 -12.93 16.81
CA LEU A 169 -7.17 -11.92 15.91
C LEU A 169 -8.55 -12.30 15.38
N ALA A 170 -9.47 -11.35 15.38
CA ALA A 170 -10.74 -11.45 14.70
C ALA A 170 -10.58 -11.01 13.22
N PRO A 171 -11.23 -11.68 12.25
CA PRO A 171 -10.98 -11.45 10.82
C PRO A 171 -11.23 -10.04 10.27
N THR A 172 -11.92 -9.16 10.99
CA THR A 172 -12.28 -7.80 10.52
C THR A 172 -12.09 -6.73 11.59
N GLU A 173 -11.42 -7.05 12.71
CA GLU A 173 -11.21 -6.04 13.75
C GLU A 173 -10.29 -4.92 13.24
N PRO A 174 -10.50 -3.65 13.63
CA PRO A 174 -9.58 -2.58 13.34
C PRO A 174 -8.21 -2.82 14.00
N LEU A 175 -7.13 -2.74 13.21
CA LEU A 175 -5.78 -3.05 13.67
C LEU A 175 -4.86 -1.83 13.59
N VAL A 176 -4.07 -1.62 14.62
CA VAL A 176 -2.84 -0.82 14.56
C VAL A 176 -1.68 -1.77 14.77
N VAL A 177 -0.63 -1.64 13.96
CA VAL A 177 0.59 -2.42 14.13
C VAL A 177 1.74 -1.48 14.45
N THR A 178 2.55 -1.83 15.44
CA THR A 178 3.80 -1.15 15.73
C THR A 178 4.93 -2.17 15.72
N ILE A 179 6.04 -1.80 15.06
CA ILE A 179 7.24 -2.62 14.92
C ILE A 179 8.40 -1.81 15.48
N ASP A 180 8.88 -2.20 16.66
CA ASP A 180 10.19 -1.74 17.13
C ASP A 180 11.27 -2.51 16.36
N LEU A 181 12.23 -1.80 15.78
CA LEU A 181 13.33 -2.42 15.03
C LEU A 181 14.28 -3.20 15.94
N ASP A 182 14.28 -2.94 17.25
CA ASP A 182 15.04 -3.74 18.22
C ASP A 182 14.51 -5.18 18.37
N TYR A 183 13.30 -5.47 17.88
CA TYR A 183 12.78 -6.84 17.72
C TYR A 183 13.74 -7.71 16.91
N PHE A 184 14.50 -7.11 15.99
CA PHE A 184 15.47 -7.80 15.13
C PHE A 184 16.92 -7.65 15.62
N ALA A 185 17.13 -7.03 16.78
CA ALA A 185 18.45 -6.71 17.29
C ALA A 185 19.31 -7.96 17.47
N GLY A 186 20.52 -7.91 16.94
CA GLY A 186 21.54 -8.91 17.17
C GLY A 186 21.45 -10.18 16.31
N LEU A 187 20.45 -10.30 15.46
CA LEU A 187 20.44 -11.23 14.32
C LEU A 187 21.50 -10.81 13.28
N SER A 188 21.97 -11.75 12.46
CA SER A 188 22.81 -11.41 11.31
C SER A 188 22.00 -10.65 10.24
N ALA A 189 22.66 -9.91 9.35
CA ALA A 189 21.98 -9.13 8.31
C ALA A 189 20.97 -9.96 7.46
N PRO A 190 21.31 -11.17 6.96
CA PRO A 190 20.35 -11.99 6.21
C PRO A 190 19.17 -12.49 7.07
N GLU A 191 19.42 -12.78 8.35
CA GLU A 191 18.38 -13.19 9.29
C GLU A 191 17.43 -12.03 9.62
N GLN A 192 17.94 -10.81 9.76
CA GLN A 192 17.13 -9.59 9.93
C GLN A 192 16.20 -9.39 8.74
N GLU A 193 16.72 -9.46 7.50
CA GLU A 193 15.91 -9.32 6.29
C GLU A 193 14.82 -10.40 6.20
N THR A 194 15.19 -11.66 6.48
CA THR A 194 14.25 -12.79 6.45
C THR A 194 13.16 -12.67 7.52
N ALA A 195 13.55 -12.33 8.75
CA ALA A 195 12.62 -12.15 9.86
C ALA A 195 11.70 -10.94 9.61
N PHE A 196 12.26 -9.83 9.15
CA PHE A 196 11.48 -8.63 8.82
C PHE A 196 10.47 -8.92 7.71
N ALA A 197 10.90 -9.55 6.61
CA ALA A 197 10.01 -9.89 5.49
C ALA A 197 8.85 -10.78 5.95
N ARG A 198 9.10 -11.71 6.88
CA ARG A 198 8.08 -12.56 7.47
C ARG A 198 7.02 -11.75 8.24
N ILE A 199 7.45 -10.85 9.13
CA ILE A 199 6.54 -9.98 9.88
C ILE A 199 5.80 -9.03 8.93
N TRP A 200 6.52 -8.38 8.02
CA TRP A 200 5.96 -7.45 7.04
C TRP A 200 4.85 -8.09 6.21
N ASN A 201 5.10 -9.28 5.66
CA ASN A 201 4.09 -10.02 4.89
C ASN A 201 2.83 -10.31 5.71
N PHE A 202 2.99 -10.75 6.96
CA PHE A 202 1.85 -10.97 7.85
C PHE A 202 1.04 -9.68 8.07
N VAL A 203 1.74 -8.56 8.33
CA VAL A 203 1.15 -7.26 8.64
C VAL A 203 0.36 -6.71 7.46
N ILE A 204 0.95 -6.63 6.26
CA ILE A 204 0.29 -6.04 5.09
C ILE A 204 -0.86 -6.92 4.55
N GLU A 205 -0.93 -8.18 4.98
CA GLU A 205 -2.02 -9.10 4.67
C GLU A 205 -3.18 -9.02 5.68
N ARG A 206 -3.06 -8.18 6.72
CA ARG A 206 -4.15 -7.98 7.67
C ARG A 206 -5.23 -7.05 7.10
N PRO A 207 -6.51 -7.47 7.07
CA PRO A 207 -7.61 -6.59 6.70
C PRO A 207 -7.82 -5.52 7.79
N ASN A 208 -8.46 -4.40 7.41
CA ASN A 208 -8.83 -3.31 8.33
C ASN A 208 -7.63 -2.72 9.13
N LEU A 209 -6.45 -2.72 8.52
CA LEU A 209 -5.26 -2.09 9.07
C LEU A 209 -5.41 -0.56 9.00
N ARG A 210 -5.30 0.11 10.16
CA ARG A 210 -5.51 1.54 10.34
C ARG A 210 -4.23 2.34 10.29
N ALA A 211 -3.13 1.77 10.77
CA ALA A 211 -1.81 2.38 10.76
C ALA A 211 -0.71 1.34 10.98
N ILE A 212 0.48 1.63 10.46
CA ILE A 212 1.72 0.96 10.84
C ILE A 212 2.65 2.03 11.44
N THR A 213 3.33 1.71 12.53
CA THR A 213 4.35 2.59 13.11
C THR A 213 5.65 1.81 13.30
N PHE A 214 6.78 2.49 13.14
CA PHE A 214 8.12 1.96 13.36
C PHE A 214 8.88 2.82 14.37
N ALA A 215 9.55 2.17 15.31
CA ALA A 215 10.55 2.78 16.17
C ALA A 215 11.93 2.26 15.77
N ILE A 216 12.88 3.15 15.45
CA ILE A 216 14.26 2.71 15.16
C ILE A 216 14.93 2.19 16.44
N SER A 217 14.58 2.79 17.57
CA SER A 217 15.03 2.44 18.91
C SER A 217 16.55 2.30 18.98
N ARG A 218 17.23 3.31 18.42
CA ARG A 218 18.69 3.34 18.32
C ARG A 218 19.41 2.95 19.62
N PRO A 219 18.98 3.36 20.83
CA PRO A 219 19.63 2.95 22.07
C PRO A 219 19.76 1.43 22.29
N TYR A 220 18.84 0.64 21.75
CA TYR A 220 18.76 -0.81 21.95
C TYR A 220 19.45 -1.62 20.84
N LEU A 221 19.94 -0.95 19.79
CA LEU A 221 20.69 -1.56 18.70
C LEU A 221 22.21 -1.56 18.95
N LYS A 222 22.90 -2.56 18.43
CA LYS A 222 24.33 -2.79 18.68
C LYS A 222 25.23 -1.72 18.03
N SER A 223 24.81 -1.15 16.90
CA SER A 223 25.60 -0.17 16.15
C SER A 223 24.75 0.73 15.26
N GLU A 224 25.34 1.82 14.77
CA GLU A 224 24.73 2.68 13.74
C GLU A 224 24.44 1.89 12.46
N GLU A 225 25.34 1.00 12.06
CA GLU A 225 25.19 0.18 10.86
C GLU A 225 23.95 -0.74 10.95
N GLU A 226 23.71 -1.33 12.12
CA GLU A 226 22.50 -2.12 12.36
C GLU A 226 21.23 -1.26 12.27
N ALA A 227 21.25 -0.05 12.85
CA ALA A 227 20.14 0.89 12.78
C ALA A 227 19.81 1.30 11.34
N TYR A 228 20.82 1.70 10.56
CA TYR A 228 20.60 2.07 9.16
C TYR A 228 20.13 0.90 8.31
N ARG A 229 20.66 -0.30 8.53
CA ARG A 229 20.24 -1.50 7.79
C ARG A 229 18.77 -1.81 8.05
N LEU A 230 18.35 -1.86 9.32
CA LEU A 230 16.96 -2.14 9.67
C LEU A 230 16.01 -1.04 9.17
N LEU A 231 16.40 0.24 9.29
CA LEU A 231 15.63 1.34 8.71
C LEU A 231 15.53 1.22 7.19
N ASN A 232 16.61 0.86 6.49
CA ASN A 232 16.58 0.67 5.05
C ASN A 232 15.64 -0.47 4.64
N VAL A 233 15.62 -1.58 5.38
CA VAL A 233 14.69 -2.70 5.17
C VAL A 233 13.25 -2.25 5.40
N ALA A 234 12.99 -1.54 6.51
CA ALA A 234 11.66 -1.05 6.85
C ALA A 234 11.13 -0.04 5.83
N LEU A 235 11.95 0.95 5.46
CA LEU A 235 11.59 1.97 4.48
C LEU A 235 11.39 1.38 3.09
N THR A 236 12.27 0.49 2.64
CA THR A 236 12.12 -0.19 1.33
C THR A 236 10.85 -1.05 1.30
N SER A 237 10.52 -1.73 2.41
CA SER A 237 9.29 -2.51 2.52
C SER A 237 8.05 -1.62 2.52
N ALA A 238 8.06 -0.51 3.26
CA ALA A 238 6.98 0.48 3.27
C ALA A 238 6.74 1.08 1.86
N LEU A 239 7.80 1.45 1.16
CA LEU A 239 7.76 1.99 -0.21
C LEU A 239 7.34 0.96 -1.27
N SER A 240 7.30 -0.34 -0.94
CA SER A 240 6.71 -1.36 -1.83
C SER A 240 5.19 -1.26 -1.94
N LEU A 241 4.53 -0.56 -1.00
CA LEU A 241 3.10 -0.33 -1.00
C LEU A 241 2.80 0.97 -1.74
N PRO A 242 2.12 0.96 -2.89
CA PRO A 242 1.87 2.18 -3.65
C PRO A 242 0.84 3.12 -3.00
N THR A 243 0.04 2.62 -2.04
CA THR A 243 -1.07 3.37 -1.42
C THR A 243 -0.75 3.87 -0.01
N VAL A 244 0.53 3.91 0.38
CA VAL A 244 0.91 4.41 1.71
C VAL A 244 1.24 5.88 1.71
N GLN A 245 1.09 6.49 2.89
CA GLN A 245 1.68 7.78 3.20
C GLN A 245 2.71 7.58 4.31
N ILE A 246 3.98 7.84 4.00
CA ILE A 246 5.06 7.69 4.97
C ILE A 246 5.33 9.05 5.62
N GLN A 247 5.14 9.13 6.93
CA GLN A 247 5.63 10.21 7.75
C GLN A 247 6.88 9.74 8.49
N PHE A 248 8.02 10.35 8.19
CA PHE A 248 9.31 10.02 8.80
C PHE A 248 9.80 11.21 9.60
N GLU A 249 10.02 11.05 10.90
CA GLU A 249 10.44 12.15 11.79
C GLU A 249 11.83 11.87 12.38
N PRO A 250 12.90 11.99 11.58
CA PRO A 250 14.26 11.65 12.02
C PRO A 250 14.86 12.63 13.04
N PHE A 251 14.24 13.81 13.22
CA PHE A 251 14.77 14.88 14.08
C PHE A 251 13.94 15.07 15.35
N LEU A 252 12.81 14.37 15.48
CA LEU A 252 12.04 14.41 16.71
C LEU A 252 12.78 13.71 17.84
N THR A 253 12.68 14.29 19.02
CA THR A 253 13.23 13.72 20.25
C THR A 253 12.19 13.78 21.36
N VAL A 254 12.26 12.84 22.30
CA VAL A 254 11.51 12.90 23.56
C VAL A 254 12.50 13.33 24.65
N ALA A 255 12.14 14.34 25.43
CA ALA A 255 13.00 14.84 26.48
C ALA A 255 13.06 13.88 27.67
N ASN A 256 14.13 13.97 28.46
CA ASN A 256 14.25 13.33 29.77
C ASN A 256 13.99 11.81 29.74
N ASP A 257 14.70 11.06 28.91
CA ASP A 257 14.57 9.60 28.89
C ASP A 257 14.88 9.03 30.28
N HIS A 258 13.88 8.36 30.86
CA HIS A 258 13.93 7.77 32.20
C HIS A 258 13.88 6.24 32.17
N SER A 259 14.12 5.64 31.01
CA SER A 259 14.25 4.20 30.85
C SER A 259 15.37 3.67 31.73
N THR A 260 15.28 2.37 32.05
CA THR A 260 16.33 1.69 32.80
C THR A 260 17.69 1.77 32.07
N LEU A 261 17.68 1.75 30.74
CA LEU A 261 18.90 1.91 29.93
C LEU A 261 19.47 3.32 30.07
N ALA A 262 18.67 4.37 29.87
CA ALA A 262 19.11 5.75 30.02
C ALA A 262 19.71 6.02 31.40
N LYS A 263 19.04 5.56 32.47
CA LYS A 263 19.54 5.67 33.85
C LYS A 263 20.88 4.97 34.04
N LYS A 264 21.06 3.77 33.46
CA LYS A 264 22.34 3.02 33.53
C LYS A 264 23.47 3.76 32.82
N LEU A 265 23.22 4.34 31.64
CA LEU A 265 24.22 5.09 30.89
C LEU A 265 24.57 6.41 31.58
N MET A 266 23.57 7.14 32.07
CA MET A 266 23.76 8.35 32.86
C MET A 266 24.61 8.11 34.11
N ALA A 267 24.39 6.99 34.82
CA ALA A 267 25.20 6.62 35.97
C ALA A 267 26.68 6.35 35.62
N LYS A 268 26.98 6.04 34.36
CA LYS A 268 28.34 5.89 33.82
C LYS A 268 28.89 7.18 33.20
N GLY A 269 28.11 8.26 33.15
CA GLY A 269 28.48 9.50 32.46
C GLY A 269 28.39 9.40 30.92
N GLU A 270 27.74 8.37 30.40
CA GLU A 270 27.56 8.13 28.97
C GLU A 270 26.24 8.79 28.49
N LYS A 271 26.22 9.27 27.25
CA LYS A 271 25.00 9.77 26.61
C LYS A 271 24.20 8.61 26.01
N LEU A 272 22.88 8.75 26.01
CA LEU A 272 22.01 7.83 25.27
C LEU A 272 22.30 7.99 23.77
N PRO A 273 22.53 6.88 23.03
CA PRO A 273 22.65 6.94 21.57
C PRO A 273 21.38 7.53 20.94
N VAL A 274 21.54 8.35 19.90
CA VAL A 274 20.45 8.96 19.14
C VAL A 274 20.70 8.69 17.67
N PHE A 275 19.66 8.35 16.92
CA PHE A 275 19.78 8.13 15.49
C PHE A 275 20.18 9.43 14.76
N ASP A 276 21.24 9.39 13.96
CA ASP A 276 21.73 10.57 13.21
C ASP A 276 21.60 10.38 11.70
N LEU A 277 20.44 10.74 11.15
CA LEU A 277 20.18 10.61 9.71
C LEU A 277 21.27 11.25 8.82
N ALA A 278 21.98 12.29 9.28
CA ALA A 278 23.01 12.95 8.47
C ALA A 278 24.17 12.00 8.08
N GLN A 279 24.39 10.94 8.86
CA GLN A 279 25.43 9.93 8.61
C GLN A 279 24.90 8.69 7.85
N ALA A 280 23.71 8.77 7.27
CA ALA A 280 23.11 7.65 6.54
C ALA A 280 24.06 7.07 5.46
N PRO A 281 24.11 5.74 5.28
CA PRO A 281 24.88 5.11 4.21
C PRO A 281 24.31 5.48 2.83
N GLN A 282 25.10 5.25 1.79
CA GLN A 282 24.75 5.69 0.43
C GLN A 282 23.45 5.04 -0.07
N GLU A 283 23.22 3.78 0.29
CA GLU A 283 22.05 2.99 -0.09
C GLU A 283 20.76 3.62 0.46
N LEU A 284 20.76 3.98 1.75
CA LEU A 284 19.61 4.61 2.39
C LEU A 284 19.37 6.02 1.82
N ARG A 285 20.43 6.80 1.59
CA ARG A 285 20.33 8.12 0.96
C ARG A 285 19.75 8.05 -0.44
N ALA A 286 20.24 7.12 -1.27
CA ALA A 286 19.74 6.93 -2.63
C ALA A 286 18.26 6.57 -2.65
N ARG A 287 17.83 5.64 -1.77
CA ARG A 287 16.43 5.25 -1.59
C ARG A 287 15.54 6.43 -1.14
N ILE A 288 16.00 7.23 -0.18
CA ILE A 288 15.27 8.41 0.30
C ILE A 288 15.13 9.47 -0.81
N LEU A 289 16.21 9.74 -1.55
CA LEU A 289 16.19 10.73 -2.63
C LEU A 289 15.21 10.32 -3.74
N SER A 290 15.29 9.07 -4.21
CA SER A 290 14.45 8.57 -5.31
C SER A 290 12.96 8.56 -4.97
N GLU A 291 12.61 8.41 -3.70
CA GLU A 291 11.22 8.30 -3.22
C GLU A 291 10.80 9.49 -2.33
N SER A 292 11.56 10.59 -2.36
CA SER A 292 11.36 11.76 -1.48
C SER A 292 9.95 12.36 -1.56
N LYS A 293 9.27 12.23 -2.71
CA LYS A 293 7.86 12.65 -2.91
C LYS A 293 6.85 11.85 -2.09
N HIS A 294 7.18 10.63 -1.67
CA HIS A 294 6.33 9.75 -0.86
C HIS A 294 6.65 9.83 0.64
N ILE A 295 7.69 10.57 1.02
CA ILE A 295 8.17 10.71 2.39
C ILE A 295 7.91 12.14 2.87
N THR A 296 7.06 12.28 3.88
CA THR A 296 6.80 13.57 4.53
C THR A 296 7.57 13.67 5.84
N VAL A 297 8.25 14.80 6.05
CA VAL A 297 8.87 15.18 7.32
C VAL A 297 8.25 16.48 7.77
N ARG A 298 7.65 16.52 8.97
CA ARG A 298 6.99 17.73 9.49
C ARG A 298 7.88 18.50 10.44
N HIS A 299 8.57 17.81 11.35
CA HIS A 299 9.45 18.45 12.29
C HIS A 299 10.78 18.82 11.63
N ASP A 300 11.20 20.07 11.80
CA ASP A 300 12.42 20.61 11.18
C ASP A 300 12.51 20.32 9.66
N ALA A 301 11.42 20.60 8.95
CA ALA A 301 11.35 20.43 7.50
C ALA A 301 12.43 21.22 6.74
N ALA A 302 12.93 22.33 7.32
CA ALA A 302 14.04 23.09 6.74
C ALA A 302 15.35 22.27 6.74
N ARG A 303 15.71 21.64 7.86
CA ARG A 303 16.86 20.74 7.95
C ARG A 303 16.72 19.52 7.03
N TRP A 304 15.51 18.97 6.94
CA TRP A 304 15.22 17.88 5.98
C TRP A 304 15.54 18.31 4.54
N GLN A 305 15.02 19.45 4.09
CA GLN A 305 15.26 19.95 2.72
C GLN A 305 16.74 20.25 2.46
N GLN A 306 17.45 20.80 3.44
CA GLN A 306 18.90 21.02 3.34
C GLN A 306 19.68 19.71 3.18
N LEU A 307 19.30 18.66 3.92
CA LEU A 307 19.93 17.34 3.79
C LEU A 307 19.66 16.71 2.41
N LEU A 308 18.42 16.79 1.92
CA LEU A 308 18.10 16.30 0.57
C LEU A 308 18.90 17.04 -0.50
N GLN A 309 18.98 18.38 -0.43
CA GLN A 309 19.76 19.18 -1.38
C GLN A 309 21.25 18.86 -1.32
N LEU A 310 21.79 18.67 -0.10
CA LEU A 310 23.19 18.27 0.08
C LEU A 310 23.45 16.92 -0.59
N TRP A 311 22.63 15.91 -0.29
CA TRP A 311 22.81 14.58 -0.84
C TRP A 311 22.59 14.53 -2.35
N ASP A 312 21.61 15.27 -2.87
CA ASP A 312 21.34 15.38 -4.31
C ASP A 312 22.53 15.98 -5.05
N GLY A 313 23.19 16.99 -4.47
CA GLY A 313 24.38 17.63 -5.02
C GLY A 313 25.68 16.82 -4.96
N GLU A 314 25.71 15.66 -4.27
CA GLU A 314 26.94 14.85 -4.13
C GLU A 314 27.40 14.12 -5.40
N ALA A 315 26.50 13.92 -6.37
CA ALA A 315 26.75 13.17 -7.60
C ALA A 315 25.69 13.49 -8.67
N PRO A 316 26.00 13.27 -9.96
CA PRO A 316 25.09 13.46 -11.09
C PRO A 316 23.69 12.88 -10.89
N GLN A 317 22.69 13.55 -11.47
CA GLN A 317 21.30 13.11 -11.43
C GLN A 317 21.07 11.98 -12.44
N LEU A 318 20.15 11.07 -12.10
CA LEU A 318 19.75 9.95 -12.94
C LEU A 318 18.27 10.04 -13.27
N HIS A 319 17.92 9.78 -14.52
CA HIS A 319 16.54 9.53 -14.89
C HIS A 319 16.44 8.48 -15.99
N LEU A 320 15.26 7.89 -16.13
CA LEU A 320 14.96 6.95 -17.19
C LEU A 320 14.17 7.65 -18.29
N GLN A 321 14.47 7.32 -19.54
CA GLN A 321 13.70 7.74 -20.70
C GLN A 321 13.57 6.60 -21.72
N ILE A 322 12.64 6.72 -22.66
CA ILE A 322 12.63 5.87 -23.85
C ILE A 322 13.26 6.65 -25.00
N LYS A 323 14.28 6.07 -25.61
CA LYS A 323 15.03 6.69 -26.69
C LYS A 323 14.12 7.09 -27.85
N ASP A 324 14.35 8.28 -28.40
CA ASP A 324 13.63 8.88 -29.52
C ASP A 324 12.11 8.98 -29.31
N ARG A 325 11.65 8.99 -28.06
CA ARG A 325 10.23 9.11 -27.70
C ARG A 325 10.04 10.17 -26.63
N GLN A 326 8.78 10.54 -26.43
CA GLN A 326 8.34 11.42 -25.36
C GLN A 326 7.23 10.72 -24.57
N PRO A 327 7.14 10.95 -23.25
CA PRO A 327 6.02 10.44 -22.47
C PRO A 327 4.72 11.13 -22.91
N SER A 328 3.61 10.48 -22.62
CA SER A 328 2.29 11.10 -22.72
C SER A 328 2.10 12.18 -21.65
N THR A 329 1.01 12.95 -21.74
CA THR A 329 0.73 14.07 -20.80
C THR A 329 0.54 13.64 -19.34
N ASP A 330 0.27 12.36 -19.10
CA ASP A 330 0.20 11.70 -17.80
C ASP A 330 1.56 11.11 -17.36
N ASN A 331 2.66 11.50 -18.00
CA ASN A 331 4.03 11.00 -17.78
C ASN A 331 4.22 9.49 -18.04
N VAL A 332 3.26 8.83 -18.69
CA VAL A 332 3.35 7.41 -19.06
C VAL A 332 3.97 7.25 -20.45
N TRP A 333 4.93 6.34 -20.57
CA TRP A 333 5.54 5.98 -21.84
C TRP A 333 4.71 4.91 -22.53
N ARG A 334 4.17 5.21 -23.72
CA ARG A 334 3.31 4.30 -24.47
C ARG A 334 3.95 3.87 -25.78
N ILE A 335 4.01 2.56 -26.02
CA ILE A 335 4.70 1.97 -27.17
C ILE A 335 3.81 0.90 -27.82
N PRO A 336 3.62 0.90 -29.14
CA PRO A 336 2.98 -0.22 -29.83
C PRO A 336 3.71 -1.54 -29.57
N ALA A 337 2.98 -2.63 -29.30
CA ALA A 337 3.56 -3.92 -28.93
C ALA A 337 4.40 -4.56 -30.06
N ASN A 338 4.24 -4.13 -31.31
CA ASN A 338 5.04 -4.59 -32.45
C ASN A 338 6.30 -3.74 -32.68
N GLU A 339 6.50 -2.65 -31.96
CA GLU A 339 7.66 -1.78 -32.11
C GLU A 339 8.77 -2.15 -31.11
N PRO A 340 10.05 -2.15 -31.55
CA PRO A 340 11.17 -2.20 -30.63
C PRO A 340 11.27 -0.88 -29.85
N ALA A 341 11.90 -0.96 -28.67
CA ALA A 341 12.19 0.19 -27.85
C ALA A 341 13.46 -0.05 -27.03
N GLU A 342 14.12 1.05 -26.70
CA GLU A 342 15.32 1.09 -25.86
C GLU A 342 15.02 2.04 -24.69
N ILE A 343 15.10 1.50 -23.47
CA ILE A 343 15.02 2.29 -22.24
C ILE A 343 16.43 2.75 -21.90
N GLU A 344 16.65 4.05 -21.77
CA GLU A 344 17.96 4.62 -21.49
C GLU A 344 18.01 5.16 -20.06
N LEU A 345 19.09 4.80 -19.36
CA LEU A 345 19.52 5.47 -18.15
C LEU A 345 20.35 6.69 -18.53
N VAL A 346 19.79 7.87 -18.31
CA VAL A 346 20.45 9.14 -18.57
C VAL A 346 21.11 9.63 -17.29
N VAL A 347 22.37 10.05 -17.42
CA VAL A 347 23.15 10.70 -16.37
C VAL A 347 23.28 12.18 -16.72
N GLU A 348 23.00 13.07 -15.78
CA GLU A 348 23.15 14.51 -15.97
C GLU A 348 24.27 15.07 -15.09
N PRO A 349 25.35 15.65 -15.66
CA PRO A 349 25.56 15.92 -17.09
C PRO A 349 25.90 14.66 -17.91
N TRP A 350 25.49 14.63 -19.19
CA TRP A 350 25.65 13.49 -20.12
C TRP A 350 27.10 13.07 -20.40
N THR A 351 28.06 13.87 -19.96
CA THR A 351 29.49 13.56 -20.03
C THR A 351 29.92 12.52 -19.00
N THR A 352 29.16 12.34 -17.92
CA THR A 352 29.48 11.37 -16.87
C THR A 352 28.94 9.99 -17.24
N LYS A 353 29.74 8.96 -16.95
CA LYS A 353 29.35 7.56 -17.20
C LYS A 353 29.16 6.81 -15.89
N PRO A 354 28.10 5.99 -15.77
CA PRO A 354 27.92 5.13 -14.61
C PRO A 354 28.96 4.00 -14.60
N GLU A 355 29.46 3.67 -13.42
CA GLU A 355 30.46 2.62 -13.18
C GLU A 355 29.82 1.22 -13.08
N LYS A 356 28.63 1.16 -12.48
CA LYS A 356 27.82 -0.06 -12.31
C LYS A 356 26.35 0.29 -12.45
N ILE A 357 25.57 -0.56 -13.12
CA ILE A 357 24.12 -0.37 -13.29
C ILE A 357 23.39 -1.64 -12.88
N GLU A 358 22.29 -1.46 -12.16
CA GLU A 358 21.33 -2.48 -11.77
C GLU A 358 19.94 -2.03 -12.23
N TRP A 359 19.26 -2.88 -13.00
CA TRP A 359 17.90 -2.64 -13.47
C TRP A 359 16.90 -3.44 -12.66
N PHE A 360 15.75 -2.84 -12.36
CA PHE A 360 14.70 -3.48 -11.59
C PHE A 360 13.34 -3.30 -12.25
N ALA A 361 12.55 -4.37 -12.26
CA ALA A 361 11.14 -4.34 -12.58
C ALA A 361 10.31 -4.40 -11.30
N LEU A 362 9.31 -3.53 -11.19
CA LEU A 362 8.29 -3.61 -10.15
C LEU A 362 7.10 -4.39 -10.70
N THR A 363 6.86 -5.57 -10.14
CA THR A 363 5.78 -6.49 -10.57
C THR A 363 4.74 -6.65 -9.46
N PRO A 364 3.44 -6.79 -9.76
CA PRO A 364 2.44 -6.93 -8.71
C PRO A 364 2.73 -8.14 -7.83
N LYS A 365 2.75 -7.95 -6.52
CA LYS A 365 2.94 -9.04 -5.55
C LYS A 365 1.74 -9.97 -5.49
N TYR A 366 0.55 -9.39 -5.58
CA TYR A 366 -0.71 -10.11 -5.54
C TYR A 366 -1.41 -9.99 -6.88
N SER A 367 -2.10 -11.04 -7.30
CA SER A 367 -2.91 -11.04 -8.54
C SER A 367 -4.29 -10.40 -8.33
N ARG A 368 -4.73 -10.27 -7.08
CA ARG A 368 -5.99 -9.64 -6.69
C ARG A 368 -5.93 -9.05 -5.29
N CYS A 369 -6.60 -7.92 -5.10
CA CYS A 369 -6.75 -7.25 -3.81
C CYS A 369 -8.23 -6.91 -3.53
N ASN A 370 -8.59 -6.85 -2.25
CA ASN A 370 -9.85 -6.32 -1.74
C ASN A 370 -9.56 -5.08 -0.89
N LEU A 371 -9.79 -3.90 -1.47
CA LEU A 371 -9.53 -2.61 -0.82
C LEU A 371 -10.63 -2.19 0.14
N THR A 372 -11.71 -2.97 0.21
CA THR A 372 -12.88 -2.67 1.03
C THR A 372 -12.80 -3.38 2.38
N ASN A 373 -13.52 -2.85 3.37
CA ASN A 373 -13.70 -3.51 4.67
C ASN A 373 -14.77 -4.62 4.65
N LEU A 374 -15.25 -5.03 3.47
CA LEU A 374 -16.29 -6.06 3.36
C LEU A 374 -15.71 -7.44 3.64
N SER A 375 -16.46 -8.23 4.40
CA SER A 375 -16.07 -9.58 4.80
C SER A 375 -16.17 -10.58 3.65
N ILE A 376 -15.50 -11.73 3.83
CA ILE A 376 -15.53 -12.86 2.88
C ILE A 376 -16.97 -13.33 2.61
N ASP A 377 -17.83 -13.33 3.64
CA ASP A 377 -19.24 -13.71 3.52
C ASP A 377 -20.07 -12.69 2.73
N GLN A 378 -19.61 -11.44 2.65
CA GLN A 378 -20.24 -10.37 1.88
C GLN A 378 -19.77 -10.37 0.42
N VAL A 379 -18.50 -10.74 0.15
CA VAL A 379 -17.92 -10.70 -1.20
C VAL A 379 -17.11 -11.97 -1.52
N GLY A 380 -17.81 -13.08 -1.75
CA GLY A 380 -17.20 -14.40 -1.90
C GLY A 380 -16.20 -14.57 -3.07
N PHE A 381 -16.23 -13.72 -4.11
CA PHE A 381 -15.29 -13.85 -5.23
C PHE A 381 -13.91 -13.19 -4.99
N VAL A 382 -13.80 -12.33 -3.97
CA VAL A 382 -12.51 -11.81 -3.46
C VAL A 382 -12.14 -12.39 -2.11
N ALA A 383 -12.74 -13.53 -1.74
CA ALA A 383 -12.33 -14.30 -0.58
C ALA A 383 -10.82 -14.56 -0.64
N ASN A 384 -10.10 -14.23 0.45
CA ASN A 384 -8.64 -14.36 0.57
C ASN A 384 -7.83 -13.49 -0.42
N ALA A 385 -8.39 -12.41 -0.95
CA ALA A 385 -7.60 -11.39 -1.66
C ALA A 385 -6.79 -10.55 -0.65
N ALA A 386 -5.61 -10.08 -1.04
CA ALA A 386 -4.80 -9.21 -0.20
C ALA A 386 -5.53 -7.88 0.06
N PRO A 387 -5.42 -7.28 1.25
CA PRO A 387 -6.16 -6.06 1.57
C PRO A 387 -5.57 -4.81 0.90
N CYS A 388 -4.31 -4.87 0.46
CA CYS A 388 -3.62 -3.78 -0.22
C CYS A 388 -2.79 -4.29 -1.41
N PRO A 389 -2.58 -3.47 -2.46
CA PRO A 389 -1.61 -3.75 -3.51
C PRO A 389 -0.19 -3.59 -2.95
N ALA A 390 0.74 -4.34 -3.53
CA ALA A 390 2.15 -4.27 -3.20
C ALA A 390 2.99 -4.64 -4.42
N TRP A 391 4.20 -4.12 -4.49
CA TRP A 391 5.16 -4.42 -5.55
C TRP A 391 6.24 -5.39 -5.06
N ASN A 392 6.55 -6.38 -5.89
CA ASN A 392 7.81 -7.08 -5.81
C ASN A 392 8.82 -6.35 -6.69
N GLU A 393 9.98 -6.03 -6.11
CA GLU A 393 11.15 -5.67 -6.89
C GLU A 393 11.83 -6.93 -7.43
N ARG A 394 12.03 -6.97 -8.74
CA ARG A 394 12.73 -8.05 -9.43
C ARG A 394 13.94 -7.49 -10.16
N PRO A 395 15.18 -7.93 -9.85
CA PRO A 395 16.34 -7.55 -10.63
C PRO A 395 16.21 -8.09 -12.06
N ILE A 396 16.64 -7.29 -13.03
CA ILE A 396 16.75 -7.67 -14.43
C ILE A 396 18.23 -7.95 -14.69
N ASP A 397 18.53 -9.11 -15.26
CA ASP A 397 19.90 -9.51 -15.65
C ASP A 397 20.34 -8.72 -16.89
N HIS A 398 20.70 -7.45 -16.65
CA HIS A 398 21.18 -6.50 -17.64
C HIS A 398 21.96 -5.40 -16.92
N HIS A 399 23.08 -4.95 -17.49
CA HIS A 399 24.02 -4.05 -16.82
C HIS A 399 24.49 -2.85 -17.66
N ASP A 400 23.96 -2.69 -18.88
CA ASP A 400 24.29 -1.55 -19.74
C ASP A 400 23.35 -0.36 -19.47
N SER A 401 23.75 0.84 -19.90
CA SER A 401 22.95 2.06 -19.78
C SER A 401 21.71 2.08 -20.68
N VAL A 402 21.64 1.16 -21.65
CA VAL A 402 20.49 0.98 -22.52
C VAL A 402 19.92 -0.40 -22.31
N LEU A 403 18.69 -0.50 -21.82
CA LEU A 403 17.93 -1.73 -21.64
C LEU A 403 17.00 -1.94 -22.86
N PRO A 404 17.26 -2.94 -23.72
CA PRO A 404 16.38 -3.26 -24.84
C PRO A 404 15.07 -3.88 -24.36
N ILE A 405 13.95 -3.53 -24.99
CA ILE A 405 12.62 -4.06 -24.63
C ILE A 405 12.58 -5.60 -24.63
N ALA A 406 13.34 -6.25 -25.52
CA ALA A 406 13.44 -7.70 -25.64
C ALA A 406 13.93 -8.38 -24.34
N ARG A 407 14.66 -7.67 -23.46
CA ARG A 407 15.12 -8.19 -22.16
C ARG A 407 14.01 -8.27 -21.12
N ILE A 408 12.95 -7.48 -21.28
CA ILE A 408 11.82 -7.41 -20.35
C ILE A 408 10.50 -7.86 -20.98
N ASP A 409 10.56 -8.43 -22.19
CA ASP A 409 9.39 -8.86 -22.96
C ASP A 409 8.56 -9.92 -22.20
N ASN A 410 9.23 -10.75 -21.39
CA ASN A 410 8.61 -11.74 -20.51
C ASN A 410 7.80 -11.16 -19.33
N LEU A 411 7.86 -9.85 -19.10
CA LEU A 411 7.07 -9.15 -18.09
C LEU A 411 5.72 -8.65 -18.65
N PHE A 412 5.56 -8.64 -19.96
CA PHE A 412 4.30 -8.33 -20.63
C PHE A 412 3.45 -9.59 -20.84
N ASP A 413 2.22 -9.40 -21.32
CA ASP A 413 1.38 -10.51 -21.76
C ASP A 413 2.11 -11.35 -22.82
N ARG A 414 2.14 -12.67 -22.62
CA ARG A 414 2.94 -13.59 -23.47
C ARG A 414 2.40 -13.76 -24.89
N GLN A 415 1.11 -13.52 -25.10
CA GLN A 415 0.48 -13.73 -26.40
C GLN A 415 0.53 -12.46 -27.24
N PHE A 416 0.31 -11.31 -26.61
CA PHE A 416 0.14 -10.03 -27.28
C PHE A 416 1.29 -9.05 -27.06
N HIS A 417 2.27 -9.40 -26.19
CA HIS A 417 3.42 -8.57 -25.83
C HIS A 417 3.03 -7.17 -25.36
N CYS A 418 1.85 -7.06 -24.73
CA CYS A 418 1.23 -5.81 -24.28
C CYS A 418 1.02 -5.80 -22.75
N GLY A 419 0.67 -4.64 -22.21
CA GLY A 419 0.44 -4.44 -20.79
C GLY A 419 1.33 -3.37 -20.17
N SER A 420 1.36 -3.35 -18.85
CA SER A 420 2.05 -2.34 -18.04
C SER A 420 3.23 -2.93 -17.28
N VAL A 421 4.38 -2.25 -17.35
CA VAL A 421 5.58 -2.57 -16.59
C VAL A 421 6.12 -1.28 -15.96
N ARG A 422 6.58 -1.40 -14.71
CA ARG A 422 7.27 -0.33 -13.99
C ARG A 422 8.74 -0.67 -13.85
N LEU A 423 9.59 0.30 -14.11
CA LEU A 423 11.04 0.13 -14.13
C LEU A 423 11.70 1.16 -13.23
N ARG A 424 12.80 0.77 -12.58
CA ARG A 424 13.75 1.70 -11.98
C ARG A 424 15.16 1.19 -12.21
N ALA A 425 16.13 2.08 -12.09
CA ALA A 425 17.53 1.73 -12.14
C ALA A 425 18.27 2.28 -10.92
N ARG A 426 19.30 1.54 -10.51
CA ARG A 426 20.32 2.00 -9.58
C ARG A 426 21.65 2.04 -10.31
N ALA A 427 22.43 3.09 -10.09
CA ALA A 427 23.79 3.13 -10.61
C ALA A 427 24.78 3.70 -9.60
N LEU A 428 26.04 3.26 -9.74
CA LEU A 428 27.20 3.87 -9.10
C LEU A 428 27.74 4.95 -10.04
N VAL A 429 27.74 6.21 -9.61
CA VAL A 429 28.24 7.35 -10.39
C VAL A 429 29.14 8.18 -9.48
N ASP A 430 30.38 8.43 -9.91
CA ASP A 430 31.39 9.15 -9.14
C ASP A 430 31.59 8.56 -7.71
N GLY A 431 31.58 7.22 -7.61
CA GLY A 431 31.65 6.51 -6.33
C GLY A 431 30.43 6.69 -5.40
N LYS A 432 29.31 7.22 -5.92
CA LYS A 432 28.04 7.41 -5.18
C LYS A 432 26.91 6.57 -5.76
N ILE A 433 26.13 5.94 -4.90
CA ILE A 433 24.90 5.24 -5.30
C ILE A 433 23.79 6.25 -5.58
N ARG A 434 23.11 6.07 -6.71
CA ARG A 434 21.95 6.83 -7.16
C ARG A 434 20.86 5.88 -7.63
N GLU A 435 19.61 6.26 -7.39
CA GLU A 435 18.43 5.53 -7.88
C GLU A 435 17.53 6.48 -8.66
N THR A 436 16.93 5.98 -9.74
CA THR A 436 15.96 6.73 -10.53
C THR A 436 14.59 6.70 -9.86
N ALA A 437 13.77 7.72 -10.11
CA ALA A 437 12.33 7.56 -9.95
C ALA A 437 11.81 6.40 -10.84
N VAL A 438 10.65 5.86 -10.48
CA VAL A 438 10.00 4.79 -11.26
C VAL A 438 9.50 5.34 -12.60
N LEU A 439 9.90 4.69 -13.70
CA LEU A 439 9.35 4.90 -15.04
C LEU A 439 8.21 3.91 -15.27
N GLU A 440 7.08 4.43 -15.76
CA GLU A 440 5.95 3.62 -16.20
C GLU A 440 5.95 3.44 -17.72
N LEU A 441 5.98 2.18 -18.15
CA LEU A 441 5.97 1.77 -19.55
C LEU A 441 4.73 0.93 -19.85
N ARG A 442 3.96 1.33 -20.85
CA ARG A 442 2.80 0.57 -21.35
C ARG A 442 2.98 0.19 -22.80
N ARG A 443 2.82 -1.10 -23.09
CA ARG A 443 2.74 -1.64 -24.45
C ARG A 443 1.31 -1.92 -24.82
N PHE A 444 0.91 -1.58 -26.05
CA PHE A 444 -0.48 -1.71 -26.48
C PHE A 444 -0.64 -2.33 -27.87
N VAL A 445 -1.80 -2.95 -28.10
CA VAL A 445 -2.21 -3.52 -29.39
C VAL A 445 -3.51 -2.87 -29.85
N GLY A 446 -3.61 -2.61 -31.16
CA GLY A 446 -4.78 -1.98 -31.76
C GLY A 446 -4.75 -0.46 -31.63
N SER A 447 -5.93 0.17 -31.65
CA SER A 447 -6.08 1.62 -31.61
C SER A 447 -7.25 2.04 -30.71
N GLY A 448 -7.22 3.30 -30.25
CA GLY A 448 -8.28 3.89 -29.45
C GLY A 448 -8.58 3.08 -28.19
N PHE A 449 -9.79 2.55 -28.11
CA PHE A 449 -10.34 1.94 -26.89
C PHE A 449 -9.65 0.60 -26.62
N ARG A 450 -9.43 -0.18 -27.68
CA ARG A 450 -8.75 -1.47 -27.59
C ARG A 450 -7.28 -1.34 -27.20
N ALA A 451 -6.60 -0.31 -27.70
CA ALA A 451 -5.25 0.03 -27.24
C ALA A 451 -5.26 0.30 -25.73
N ALA A 452 -6.15 1.18 -25.25
CA ALA A 452 -6.27 1.51 -23.84
C ALA A 452 -6.64 0.30 -22.94
N ILE A 453 -7.44 -0.64 -23.44
CA ILE A 453 -7.71 -1.92 -22.76
C ILE A 453 -6.43 -2.74 -22.63
N SER A 454 -5.68 -2.92 -23.72
CA SER A 454 -4.46 -3.72 -23.73
C SER A 454 -3.33 -3.13 -22.86
N GLU A 455 -3.28 -1.81 -22.68
CA GLU A 455 -2.32 -1.14 -21.80
C GLU A 455 -2.39 -1.63 -20.35
N GLN A 456 -3.56 -2.06 -19.87
CA GLN A 456 -3.78 -2.47 -18.48
C GLN A 456 -3.40 -3.94 -18.19
N PHE A 457 -2.92 -4.69 -19.19
CA PHE A 457 -2.51 -6.08 -19.00
C PHE A 457 -1.33 -6.18 -18.05
N GLY A 458 -1.24 -7.28 -17.30
CA GLY A 458 -0.23 -7.48 -16.26
C GLY A 458 -0.55 -6.81 -14.92
N LEU A 459 -1.59 -5.98 -14.83
CA LEU A 459 -2.05 -5.39 -13.57
C LEU A 459 -3.00 -6.32 -12.79
N PRO A 460 -3.04 -6.22 -11.44
CA PRO A 460 -3.90 -7.05 -10.61
C PRO A 460 -5.36 -6.61 -10.64
N TYR A 461 -6.25 -7.50 -10.20
CA TYR A 461 -7.66 -7.17 -9.97
C TYR A 461 -7.84 -6.43 -8.64
N LEU A 462 -8.37 -5.21 -8.67
CA LEU A 462 -8.56 -4.39 -7.47
C LEU A 462 -10.05 -4.20 -7.18
N PHE A 463 -10.61 -4.98 -6.27
CA PHE A 463 -11.99 -4.77 -5.83
C PHE A 463 -12.07 -3.55 -4.92
N GLY A 464 -13.03 -2.66 -5.20
CA GLY A 464 -13.07 -1.35 -4.57
C GLY A 464 -12.06 -0.36 -5.16
N SER A 465 -11.58 -0.60 -6.40
CA SER A 465 -10.70 0.35 -7.12
C SER A 465 -11.26 1.78 -7.16
N GLY A 466 -12.60 1.88 -7.12
CA GLY A 466 -13.45 3.03 -6.74
C GLY A 466 -12.93 3.97 -5.65
N GLN A 467 -12.15 3.45 -4.71
CA GLN A 467 -11.80 4.10 -3.46
C GLN A 467 -10.32 4.53 -3.41
N LEU A 468 -9.59 4.39 -4.52
CA LEU A 468 -8.19 4.82 -4.61
C LEU A 468 -8.09 6.26 -5.11
N SER A 469 -7.16 7.03 -4.55
CA SER A 469 -6.73 8.31 -5.12
C SER A 469 -5.22 8.47 -4.90
N GLU A 470 -4.51 8.93 -5.92
CA GLU A 470 -3.10 9.32 -5.83
C GLU A 470 -2.94 10.67 -6.54
N ASN A 471 -2.49 11.70 -5.82
CA ASN A 471 -2.39 13.08 -6.35
C ASN A 471 -3.73 13.63 -6.87
N SER A 472 -3.77 14.10 -8.13
CA SER A 472 -4.98 14.52 -8.85
C SER A 472 -5.71 13.37 -9.54
N ASP A 473 -5.08 12.20 -9.60
CA ASP A 473 -5.61 11.04 -10.31
C ASP A 473 -6.47 10.22 -9.35
N THR A 474 -7.66 9.86 -9.80
CA THR A 474 -8.56 9.02 -9.03
C THR A 474 -8.58 7.63 -9.64
N GLU A 475 -8.40 6.61 -8.81
CA GLU A 475 -8.77 5.22 -9.11
C GLU A 475 -7.87 4.52 -10.16
N PRO A 476 -8.29 3.73 -11.18
CA PRO A 476 -7.34 3.02 -12.07
C PRO A 476 -6.35 3.88 -12.88
N GLU A 477 -6.51 5.21 -12.91
CA GLU A 477 -5.49 6.11 -13.46
C GLU A 477 -4.16 5.99 -12.70
N THR A 478 -4.20 5.56 -11.43
CA THR A 478 -3.05 5.17 -10.58
C THR A 478 -2.23 4.01 -11.16
N ASN A 479 -2.77 3.30 -12.17
CA ASN A 479 -2.14 2.15 -12.80
C ASN A 479 -1.83 1.00 -11.83
N LEU A 480 -2.52 0.93 -10.70
CA LEU A 480 -2.35 -0.12 -9.70
C LEU A 480 -3.18 -1.37 -10.02
N GLY A 481 -4.12 -1.25 -10.95
CA GLY A 481 -5.09 -2.27 -11.34
C GLY A 481 -6.51 -1.73 -11.30
N ALA A 482 -7.48 -2.59 -11.62
CA ALA A 482 -8.88 -2.20 -11.72
C ALA A 482 -9.82 -3.36 -11.35
N ASP A 483 -11.07 -3.04 -11.03
CA ASP A 483 -12.15 -4.01 -11.14
C ASP A 483 -12.72 -4.04 -12.57
N CYS A 484 -13.69 -4.92 -12.81
CA CYS A 484 -14.24 -5.14 -14.15
C CYS A 484 -14.84 -3.89 -14.81
N ALA A 485 -15.54 -3.04 -14.06
CA ALA A 485 -16.18 -1.85 -14.61
C ALA A 485 -15.13 -0.78 -14.86
N ASN A 486 -14.28 -0.56 -13.86
CA ASN A 486 -13.25 0.46 -13.90
C ASN A 486 -12.13 0.15 -14.91
N PHE A 487 -11.90 -1.12 -15.24
CA PHE A 487 -11.07 -1.56 -16.36
C PHE A 487 -11.58 -1.00 -17.70
N VAL A 488 -12.90 -0.98 -17.90
CA VAL A 488 -13.55 -0.42 -19.11
C VAL A 488 -13.63 1.09 -19.03
N VAL A 489 -13.97 1.67 -17.87
CA VAL A 489 -14.02 3.12 -17.66
C VAL A 489 -12.68 3.76 -17.96
N TYR A 490 -11.56 3.15 -17.54
CA TYR A 490 -10.21 3.61 -17.89
C TYR A 490 -10.06 3.79 -19.40
N ALA A 491 -10.44 2.78 -20.19
CA ALA A 491 -10.32 2.82 -21.63
C ALA A 491 -11.23 3.88 -22.29
N LEU A 492 -12.42 4.12 -21.72
CA LEU A 492 -13.31 5.21 -22.15
C LEU A 492 -12.68 6.58 -21.85
N ARG A 493 -12.14 6.77 -20.64
CA ARG A 493 -11.49 8.02 -20.23
C ARG A 493 -10.22 8.30 -21.02
N ARG A 494 -9.43 7.26 -21.33
CA ARG A 494 -8.25 7.34 -22.20
C ARG A 494 -8.58 7.83 -23.63
N GLN A 495 -9.81 7.63 -24.08
CA GLN A 495 -10.35 8.17 -25.33
C GLN A 495 -10.97 9.58 -25.19
N GLY A 496 -10.94 10.18 -23.99
CA GLY A 496 -11.48 11.51 -23.70
C GLY A 496 -12.95 11.53 -23.27
N HIS A 497 -13.56 10.38 -22.94
CA HIS A 497 -14.91 10.35 -22.39
C HIS A 497 -14.89 10.70 -20.90
N ARG A 498 -15.87 11.52 -20.46
CA ARG A 498 -16.04 11.89 -19.04
C ARG A 498 -16.99 10.93 -18.34
N VAL A 499 -16.53 9.69 -18.14
CA VAL A 499 -17.28 8.67 -17.39
C VAL A 499 -16.77 8.66 -15.95
N PRO A 500 -17.65 8.79 -14.95
CA PRO A 500 -17.24 8.61 -13.56
C PRO A 500 -16.88 7.14 -13.35
N TRP A 501 -15.96 6.91 -12.42
CA TRP A 501 -15.71 5.56 -11.99
C TRP A 501 -16.91 5.00 -11.22
N SER A 502 -17.19 3.72 -11.42
CA SER A 502 -18.49 3.20 -11.04
C SER A 502 -18.52 1.67 -10.99
N ASP A 503 -19.60 1.12 -10.43
CA ASP A 503 -19.91 -0.30 -10.58
C ASP A 503 -20.48 -0.63 -11.98
N PRO A 504 -20.59 -1.91 -12.37
CA PRO A 504 -21.16 -2.31 -13.65
C PRO A 504 -22.56 -1.75 -13.93
N LYS A 505 -23.41 -1.67 -12.91
CA LYS A 505 -24.81 -1.23 -13.06
C LYS A 505 -24.85 0.27 -13.35
N GLN A 506 -24.11 1.07 -12.60
CA GLN A 506 -23.98 2.52 -12.79
C GLN A 506 -23.32 2.87 -14.13
N LEU A 507 -22.31 2.11 -14.56
CA LEU A 507 -21.63 2.31 -15.84
C LEU A 507 -22.63 2.33 -17.01
N ARG A 508 -23.68 1.50 -16.94
CA ARG A 508 -24.70 1.42 -17.99
C ARG A 508 -25.39 2.75 -18.26
N ASP A 509 -25.55 3.61 -17.25
CA ASP A 509 -26.21 4.91 -17.39
C ASP A 509 -25.36 5.93 -18.17
N HIS A 510 -24.08 5.60 -18.40
CA HIS A 510 -23.12 6.43 -19.14
C HIS A 510 -22.82 5.93 -20.56
N LEU A 511 -23.46 4.85 -21.00
CA LEU A 511 -23.22 4.21 -22.30
C LEU A 511 -24.44 4.30 -23.21
N ASP A 512 -24.20 4.38 -24.52
CA ASP A 512 -25.25 4.25 -25.51
C ASP A 512 -25.60 2.77 -25.68
N LEU A 513 -26.89 2.45 -25.61
CA LEU A 513 -27.37 1.09 -25.75
C LEU A 513 -27.38 0.68 -27.23
N VAL A 514 -26.66 -0.39 -27.56
CA VAL A 514 -26.63 -1.00 -28.90
C VAL A 514 -27.71 -2.08 -29.02
N ALA A 515 -27.82 -2.97 -28.02
CA ALA A 515 -28.83 -4.03 -27.99
C ALA A 515 -29.19 -4.47 -26.55
N ARG A 516 -30.44 -4.92 -26.32
CA ARG A 516 -30.91 -5.48 -25.03
C ARG A 516 -31.17 -6.98 -25.14
N SER A 517 -30.92 -7.71 -24.05
CA SER A 517 -31.29 -9.13 -23.88
C SER A 517 -30.84 -10.00 -25.05
N VAL A 518 -29.54 -9.95 -25.33
CA VAL A 518 -28.94 -10.51 -26.54
C VAL A 518 -28.67 -12.01 -26.36
N THR A 519 -29.07 -12.80 -27.35
CA THR A 519 -28.54 -14.15 -27.54
C THR A 519 -27.31 -14.05 -28.45
N PRO A 520 -26.19 -14.73 -28.16
CA PRO A 520 -25.06 -14.77 -29.08
C PRO A 520 -25.51 -15.11 -30.51
N GLY A 521 -25.00 -14.37 -31.50
CA GLY A 521 -25.38 -14.51 -32.91
C GLY A 521 -26.60 -13.69 -33.36
N THR A 522 -27.24 -12.91 -32.47
CA THR A 522 -28.43 -12.11 -32.86
C THR A 522 -28.21 -10.60 -32.86
N ALA A 523 -27.22 -10.09 -32.12
CA ALA A 523 -26.95 -8.65 -32.08
C ALA A 523 -26.03 -8.21 -33.21
N ARG A 524 -26.44 -7.18 -33.93
CA ARG A 524 -25.58 -6.51 -34.90
C ARG A 524 -24.68 -5.50 -34.21
N ILE A 525 -23.42 -5.50 -34.58
CA ILE A 525 -22.42 -4.53 -34.14
C ILE A 525 -21.80 -3.87 -35.37
N SER A 526 -21.68 -2.55 -35.38
CA SER A 526 -21.04 -1.84 -36.48
C SER A 526 -19.54 -1.65 -36.22
N ALA A 527 -18.78 -1.36 -37.27
CA ALA A 527 -17.38 -0.94 -37.14
C ALA A 527 -17.24 0.35 -36.30
N GLU A 528 -18.24 1.24 -36.36
CA GLU A 528 -18.28 2.46 -35.54
C GLU A 528 -18.44 2.13 -34.05
N ASP A 529 -19.32 1.18 -33.70
CA ASP A 529 -19.49 0.71 -32.32
C ASP A 529 -18.19 0.13 -31.76
N LEU A 530 -17.48 -0.67 -32.57
CA LEU A 530 -16.18 -1.23 -32.21
C LEU A 530 -15.11 -0.14 -32.02
N GLN A 531 -15.11 0.90 -32.86
CA GLN A 531 -14.17 2.01 -32.75
C GLN A 531 -14.43 2.87 -31.50
N ARG A 532 -15.71 3.09 -31.17
CA ARG A 532 -16.15 3.78 -29.96
C ARG A 532 -15.91 2.96 -28.69
N GLY A 533 -15.76 1.64 -28.83
CA GLY A 533 -15.60 0.70 -27.74
C GLY A 533 -16.92 0.00 -27.43
N ALA A 534 -17.10 -1.18 -28.01
CA ALA A 534 -18.24 -2.04 -27.73
C ALA A 534 -18.02 -2.81 -26.42
N ILE A 535 -19.04 -2.81 -25.56
CA ILE A 535 -18.99 -3.36 -24.20
C ILE A 535 -20.12 -4.37 -24.04
N VAL A 536 -19.76 -5.59 -23.65
CA VAL A 536 -20.70 -6.66 -23.30
C VAL A 536 -21.01 -6.57 -21.81
N HIS A 537 -22.27 -6.37 -21.47
CA HIS A 537 -22.76 -6.23 -20.10
C HIS A 537 -23.44 -7.53 -19.63
N LEU A 538 -22.95 -8.09 -18.53
CA LEU A 538 -23.41 -9.33 -17.90
C LEU A 538 -24.03 -9.06 -16.51
N ASP A 539 -24.71 -7.92 -16.38
CA ASP A 539 -25.35 -7.36 -15.18
C ASP A 539 -24.37 -6.94 -14.07
N THR A 540 -23.66 -7.89 -13.49
CA THR A 540 -22.66 -7.67 -12.43
C THR A 540 -21.22 -7.80 -12.91
N HIS A 541 -21.00 -7.82 -14.23
CA HIS A 541 -19.68 -7.90 -14.86
C HIS A 541 -19.73 -7.27 -16.25
N VAL A 542 -18.61 -6.74 -16.73
CA VAL A 542 -18.49 -6.20 -18.08
C VAL A 542 -17.23 -6.72 -18.79
N ALA A 543 -17.28 -6.76 -20.12
CA ALA A 543 -16.17 -7.11 -20.99
C ALA A 543 -16.11 -6.17 -22.20
N ALA A 544 -14.90 -5.86 -22.66
CA ALA A 544 -14.65 -5.08 -23.86
C ALA A 544 -14.51 -6.00 -25.08
N VAL A 545 -15.19 -5.69 -26.18
CA VAL A 545 -15.01 -6.42 -27.44
C VAL A 545 -13.67 -6.01 -28.07
N MET A 546 -12.81 -6.99 -28.33
CA MET A 546 -11.46 -6.79 -28.88
C MET A 546 -11.40 -7.08 -30.38
N GLU A 547 -12.06 -8.15 -30.81
CA GLU A 547 -12.07 -8.60 -32.20
C GLU A 547 -13.45 -9.16 -32.55
N ASP A 548 -14.02 -8.62 -33.62
CA ASP A 548 -15.24 -9.11 -34.28
C ASP A 548 -14.82 -10.15 -35.33
N ARG A 549 -15.22 -11.40 -35.10
CA ARG A 549 -14.84 -12.58 -35.88
C ARG A 549 -16.00 -13.03 -36.75
N GLN A 550 -15.75 -14.05 -37.57
CA GLN A 550 -16.80 -14.55 -38.45
C GLN A 550 -17.96 -15.16 -37.62
N PRO A 551 -19.21 -14.77 -37.88
CA PRO A 551 -19.68 -13.85 -38.94
C PRO A 551 -19.56 -12.37 -38.57
N VAL A 552 -18.72 -11.63 -39.31
CA VAL A 552 -18.39 -10.21 -39.01
C VAL A 552 -19.64 -9.33 -38.98
N GLY A 553 -19.71 -8.44 -37.99
CA GLY A 553 -20.82 -7.52 -37.75
C GLY A 553 -21.96 -8.14 -36.93
N ILE A 554 -21.79 -9.38 -36.45
CA ILE A 554 -22.75 -10.08 -35.60
C ILE A 554 -22.00 -10.59 -34.37
N LEU A 555 -22.34 -10.05 -33.19
CA LEU A 555 -21.68 -10.48 -31.96
C LEU A 555 -22.09 -11.92 -31.60
N ASP A 556 -21.16 -12.86 -31.60
CA ASP A 556 -21.36 -14.28 -31.36
C ASP A 556 -20.31 -14.89 -30.40
N GLU A 557 -20.38 -16.22 -30.21
CA GLU A 557 -19.50 -16.92 -29.27
C GLU A 557 -18.02 -16.98 -29.68
N ASN A 558 -17.69 -16.68 -30.94
CA ASN A 558 -16.35 -16.73 -31.50
C ASN A 558 -15.56 -15.45 -31.27
N ASP A 559 -16.24 -14.31 -31.08
CA ASP A 559 -15.63 -13.01 -30.87
C ASP A 559 -14.70 -12.98 -29.67
N LEU A 560 -13.63 -12.19 -29.79
CA LEU A 560 -12.71 -11.99 -28.67
C LEU A 560 -13.17 -10.85 -27.80
N VAL A 561 -13.20 -11.11 -26.49
CA VAL A 561 -13.49 -10.10 -25.47
C VAL A 561 -12.36 -10.07 -24.45
N ALA A 562 -11.97 -8.86 -24.05
CA ALA A 562 -11.09 -8.63 -22.91
C ALA A 562 -11.93 -8.37 -21.67
N HIS A 563 -11.58 -9.01 -20.57
CA HIS A 563 -12.21 -8.73 -19.29
C HIS A 563 -11.25 -8.95 -18.14
N GLN A 564 -11.58 -8.37 -17.00
CA GLN A 564 -10.84 -8.55 -15.77
C GLN A 564 -11.80 -8.92 -14.65
N LEU A 565 -11.66 -10.12 -14.09
CA LEU A 565 -12.46 -10.56 -12.95
C LEU A 565 -11.72 -11.67 -12.22
N THR A 566 -11.51 -11.49 -10.91
CA THR A 566 -10.84 -12.47 -10.03
C THR A 566 -9.37 -12.80 -10.34
N GLY A 567 -8.73 -12.03 -11.24
CA GLY A 567 -7.33 -12.18 -11.64
C GLY A 567 -6.89 -11.12 -12.66
N ALA A 568 -5.73 -11.31 -13.27
CA ALA A 568 -5.21 -10.41 -14.30
C ALA A 568 -6.14 -10.31 -15.53
N PRO A 569 -6.10 -9.21 -16.30
CA PRO A 569 -6.83 -9.10 -17.55
C PRO A 569 -6.50 -10.24 -18.52
N GLN A 570 -7.50 -10.73 -19.23
CA GLN A 570 -7.33 -11.79 -20.24
C GLN A 570 -8.23 -11.54 -21.46
N ILE A 571 -7.80 -12.06 -22.61
CA ILE A 571 -8.59 -12.11 -23.84
C ILE A 571 -9.07 -13.55 -24.04
N VAL A 572 -10.38 -13.73 -24.07
CA VAL A 572 -11.05 -15.03 -24.27
C VAL A 572 -12.13 -14.90 -25.32
N THR A 573 -12.65 -16.02 -25.81
CA THR A 573 -13.85 -15.95 -26.66
C THR A 573 -15.08 -15.60 -25.82
N LEU A 574 -16.07 -14.95 -26.42
CA LEU A 574 -17.32 -14.63 -25.73
C LEU A 574 -18.03 -15.90 -25.23
N GLY A 575 -18.00 -16.99 -26.02
CA GLY A 575 -18.56 -18.28 -25.61
C GLY A 575 -17.84 -18.88 -24.40
N GLU A 576 -16.53 -18.73 -24.29
CA GLU A 576 -15.78 -19.13 -23.10
C GLU A 576 -16.20 -18.31 -21.86
N LEU A 577 -16.27 -16.98 -21.99
CA LEU A 577 -16.69 -16.10 -20.90
C LEU A 577 -18.09 -16.45 -20.38
N LEU A 578 -19.06 -16.67 -21.29
CA LEU A 578 -20.43 -17.00 -20.92
C LEU A 578 -20.54 -18.36 -20.21
N ARG A 579 -19.78 -19.37 -20.67
CA ARG A 579 -19.71 -20.70 -20.02
C ARG A 579 -19.11 -20.62 -18.62
N GLN A 580 -17.98 -19.94 -18.48
CA GLN A 580 -17.31 -19.77 -17.17
C GLN A 580 -18.21 -19.07 -16.15
N ARG A 581 -19.06 -18.12 -16.60
CA ARG A 581 -19.93 -17.34 -15.71
C ARG A 581 -21.32 -17.92 -15.52
N LYS A 582 -21.74 -18.89 -16.33
CA LYS A 582 -23.13 -19.39 -16.38
C LYS A 582 -24.14 -18.26 -16.54
N LYS A 583 -23.81 -17.24 -17.35
CA LYS A 583 -24.61 -16.03 -17.54
C LYS A 583 -25.08 -15.87 -18.99
N LYS A 584 -26.13 -15.07 -19.17
CA LYS A 584 -26.58 -14.57 -20.48
C LYS A 584 -26.16 -13.11 -20.65
N ILE A 585 -26.11 -12.63 -21.88
CA ILE A 585 -25.79 -11.22 -22.17
C ILE A 585 -27.01 -10.36 -21.83
N ALA A 586 -26.84 -9.41 -20.90
CA ALA A 586 -27.91 -8.51 -20.48
C ALA A 586 -28.09 -7.36 -21.49
N SER A 587 -26.99 -6.78 -21.96
CA SER A 587 -26.99 -5.78 -23.03
C SER A 587 -25.63 -5.64 -23.69
N ILE A 588 -25.64 -5.05 -24.87
CA ILE A 588 -24.44 -4.53 -25.55
C ILE A 588 -24.57 -3.01 -25.56
N CYS A 589 -23.48 -2.34 -25.20
CA CYS A 589 -23.42 -0.89 -25.13
C CYS A 589 -22.17 -0.37 -25.86
N SER A 590 -22.14 0.91 -26.22
CA SER A 590 -20.96 1.60 -26.74
C SER A 590 -20.77 2.96 -26.06
N ALA A 591 -19.56 3.54 -26.16
CA ALA A 591 -19.26 4.82 -25.51
C ALA A 591 -20.19 5.95 -26.02
N CYS A 592 -20.79 6.74 -25.12
CA CYS A 592 -21.75 7.78 -25.50
C CYS A 592 -21.10 8.94 -26.29
N VAL A 593 -21.70 9.33 -27.43
CA VAL A 593 -21.19 10.41 -28.31
C VAL A 593 -21.22 11.77 -27.62
N GLN A 594 -22.26 12.06 -26.84
CA GLN A 594 -22.49 13.37 -26.23
C GLN A 594 -21.47 13.73 -25.14
N GLN A 595 -20.76 12.73 -24.59
CA GLN A 595 -19.76 12.95 -23.53
C GLN A 595 -18.42 13.51 -24.03
N ARG A 596 -18.15 13.47 -25.36
CA ARG A 596 -16.95 14.12 -25.95
C ARG A 596 -17.12 15.63 -26.20
N LEU A 597 -18.37 16.12 -26.29
CA LEU A 597 -18.68 17.45 -26.85
C LEU A 597 -18.93 18.55 -25.80
N ARG A 598 -19.01 18.21 -24.50
CA ARG A 598 -19.08 19.22 -23.43
C ARG A 598 -17.67 19.72 -23.08
N ARG A 599 -17.12 20.64 -23.89
CA ARG A 599 -16.03 21.52 -23.45
C ARG A 599 -16.57 22.48 -22.37
N PRO A 600 -15.76 22.87 -21.37
CA PRO A 600 -16.15 23.88 -20.40
C PRO A 600 -16.53 25.20 -21.08
#